data_AF-A0A2V9UCU5-F1
#
_entry.id   AF-A0A2V9UCU5-F1
#
_cell.length_a   1.000
_cell.length_b   1.000
_cell.length_c   1.000
_cell.angle_alpha   90.00
_cell.angle_beta   90.00
_cell.angle_gamma   90.00
#
_symmetry.space_group_name_H-M   'P 1'
#
loop_
_entity.id
_entity.type
_entity.pdbx_description
1 polymer ?
#
loop_
_entity_poly.entity_id
_entity_poly.type
_entity_poly.pdbx_seq_one_letter_code
_entity_poly.pdbx_strand_id
1 'polypeptide(L)' 'MGTENKIPPEIARELRGLAHDLSNSLETILQATYLVSQAELPENARRWMEMMDQASQEAIATNRKLREILRSQS' A
#
# COMPACT_ATOMS: atom_id res chain seq x y z
N MET A 1 -27.15 19.49 16.39
CA MET A 1 -26.04 18.56 16.70
C MET A 1 -25.98 17.59 15.54
N GLY A 2 -25.01 17.76 14.64
CA GLY A 2 -24.94 17.03 13.37
C GLY A 2 -24.56 15.58 13.61
N THR A 3 -25.31 14.66 13.01
CA THR A 3 -25.01 13.23 12.97
C THR A 3 -23.59 13.02 12.47
N GLU A 4 -22.73 12.47 13.32
CA GLU A 4 -21.36 12.11 12.99
C GLU A 4 -21.36 11.29 11.70
N ASN A 5 -20.65 11.78 10.68
CA ASN A 5 -20.62 11.23 9.32
C ASN A 5 -19.74 9.95 9.30
N LYS A 6 -20.14 8.94 10.07
CA LYS A 6 -19.43 7.66 10.21
C LYS A 6 -19.69 6.81 8.97
N ILE A 7 -18.64 6.16 8.49
CA ILE A 7 -18.74 5.21 7.38
C ILE A 7 -19.69 4.07 7.80
N PRO A 8 -20.68 3.68 6.97
CA PRO A 8 -21.54 2.54 7.27
C PRO A 8 -20.70 1.28 7.57
N PRO A 9 -21.08 0.47 8.56
CA PRO A 9 -20.24 -0.63 9.06
C PRO A 9 -19.95 -1.71 8.00
N GLU A 10 -20.87 -1.93 7.06
CA GLU A 10 -20.67 -2.83 5.91
C GLU A 10 -19.58 -2.30 4.98
N ILE A 11 -19.65 -1.01 4.63
CA ILE A 11 -18.65 -0.33 3.78
C ILE A 11 -17.28 -0.29 4.47
N ALA A 12 -17.26 0.02 5.77
CA ALA A 12 -16.03 0.01 6.56
C ALA A 12 -15.36 -1.37 6.61
N ARG A 13 -16.15 -2.45 6.53
CA ARG A 13 -15.64 -3.83 6.48
C ARG A 13 -15.03 -4.14 5.12
N GLU A 14 -15.70 -3.78 4.04
CA GLU A 14 -15.21 -3.97 2.67
C GLU A 14 -13.91 -3.19 2.43
N LEU A 15 -13.86 -1.91 2.84
CA LEU A 15 -12.67 -1.08 2.72
C LEU A 15 -11.48 -1.64 3.53
N ARG A 16 -11.73 -2.25 4.68
CA ARG A 16 -10.69 -2.96 5.45
C ARG A 16 -10.17 -4.19 4.73
N GLY A 17 -11.05 -4.93 4.04
CA GLY A 17 -10.67 -6.04 3.15
C GLY A 17 -9.76 -5.56 2.03
N LEU A 18 -10.18 -4.55 1.27
CA LEU A 18 -9.39 -3.96 0.19
C LEU A 18 -8.03 -3.42 0.68
N ALA A 19 -7.98 -2.77 1.83
CA ALA A 19 -6.73 -2.29 2.42
C ALA A 19 -5.79 -3.44 2.81
N HIS A 20 -6.35 -4.59 3.24
CA HIS A 20 -5.61 -5.83 3.48
C HIS A 20 -5.05 -6.42 2.20
N ASP A 21 -5.87 -6.59 1.18
CA ASP A 21 -5.43 -7.14 -0.11
C ASP A 21 -4.36 -6.25 -0.77
N LEU A 22 -4.51 -4.93 -0.63
CA LEU A 22 -3.50 -3.96 -1.07
C LEU A 22 -2.19 -4.11 -0.31
N SER A 23 -2.22 -4.34 1.01
CA SER A 23 -1.00 -4.64 1.78
C SER A 23 -0.29 -5.88 1.27
N ASN A 24 -1.02 -6.97 1.03
CA ASN A 24 -0.45 -8.22 0.55
C ASN A 24 0.19 -8.06 -0.84
N SER A 25 -0.47 -7.31 -1.72
CA SER A 25 0.05 -6.99 -3.05
C SER A 25 1.33 -6.15 -2.98
N LEU A 26 1.36 -5.12 -2.11
CA LEU A 26 2.55 -4.27 -1.91
C LEU A 26 3.72 -5.04 -1.29
N GLU A 27 3.45 -5.94 -0.35
CA GLU A 27 4.47 -6.81 0.22
C GLU A 27 5.10 -7.71 -0.85
N THR A 28 4.28 -8.30 -1.72
CA THR A 28 4.75 -9.10 -2.85
C THR A 28 5.63 -8.29 -3.80
N ILE A 29 5.23 -7.05 -4.13
CA ILE A 29 6.00 -6.16 -5.00
C ILE A 29 7.35 -5.80 -4.34
N LEU A 30 7.36 -5.47 -3.05
CA LEU A 30 8.60 -5.20 -2.33
C LEU A 30 9.54 -6.41 -2.33
N GLN A 31 9.03 -7.61 -2.05
CA GLN A 31 9.82 -8.83 -2.08
C GLN A 31 10.42 -9.09 -3.47
N ALA A 32 9.60 -8.96 -4.53
CA ALA A 32 10.08 -9.08 -5.91
C ALA A 32 11.14 -8.03 -6.23
N THR A 33 10.92 -6.78 -5.82
CA THR A 33 11.84 -5.67 -6.06
C THR A 33 13.19 -5.92 -5.36
N TYR A 34 13.14 -6.39 -4.12
CA TYR A 34 14.32 -6.78 -3.35
C TYR A 34 15.09 -7.94 -4.00
N LEU A 35 14.40 -8.98 -4.47
CA LEU A 35 15.03 -10.11 -5.15
C LEU A 35 15.71 -9.69 -6.47
N VAL A 36 15.05 -8.85 -7.27
CA VAL A 36 15.63 -8.33 -8.52
C VAL A 36 16.84 -7.44 -8.24
N SER A 37 16.83 -6.66 -7.14
CA SER A 37 17.96 -5.82 -6.76
C SER A 37 19.24 -6.60 -6.39
N GLN A 38 19.10 -7.89 -6.05
CA GLN A 38 20.24 -8.78 -5.76
C GLN A 38 20.88 -9.38 -7.03
N ALA A 39 20.24 -9.26 -8.19
CA ALA A 39 20.81 -9.70 -9.45
C ALA A 39 21.81 -8.69 -10.01
N GLU A 40 22.75 -9.14 -10.86
CA GLU A 40 23.56 -8.23 -11.67
C GLU A 40 22.68 -7.56 -12.73
N LEU A 41 22.31 -6.31 -12.46
CA LEU A 41 21.48 -5.50 -13.33
C LEU A 41 22.35 -4.56 -14.18
N PRO A 42 22.06 -4.41 -15.49
CA PRO A 42 22.64 -3.34 -16.28
C PRO A 42 22.22 -1.98 -15.72
N GLU A 43 23.04 -0.94 -15.94
CA GLU A 43 22.89 0.38 -15.30
C GLU A 43 21.49 1.01 -15.50
N ASN A 44 20.90 0.82 -16.68
CA ASN A 44 19.54 1.25 -16.98
C ASN A 44 18.47 0.52 -16.16
N ALA A 45 18.65 -0.77 -15.89
CA ALA A 45 17.72 -1.56 -15.08
C ALA A 45 17.78 -1.15 -13.60
N ARG A 46 18.95 -0.72 -13.10
CA ARG A 46 19.08 -0.21 -11.71
C ARG A 46 18.18 1.01 -11.47
N ARG A 47 18.12 1.95 -12.42
CA ARG A 47 17.24 3.12 -12.31
C ARG A 47 15.75 2.75 -12.28
N TRP A 48 15.35 1.74 -13.05
CA TRP A 48 13.96 1.23 -12.99
C TRP A 48 13.64 0.61 -11.63
N MET A 49 14.60 -0.11 -11.04
CA MET A 49 14.46 -0.68 -9.70
C MET A 49 14.29 0.39 -8.63
N GLU A 50 15.07 1.46 -8.68
CA GLU A 50 14.91 2.60 -7.77
C GLU A 50 13.53 3.26 -7.89
N MET A 51 13.04 3.42 -9.13
CA MET A 51 11.69 3.95 -9.37
C MET A 51 10.60 3.02 -8.83
N MET A 52 10.76 1.70 -8.98
CA MET A 52 9.81 0.70 -8.47
C MET A 52 9.79 0.66 -6.95
N ASP A 53 10.97 0.71 -6.30
CA ASP A 53 11.06 0.76 -4.85
C ASP A 53 10.40 2.03 -4.31
N GLN A 54 10.73 3.20 -4.88
CA GLN A 54 10.13 4.47 -4.49
C GLN A 54 8.60 4.45 -4.60
N ALA A 55 8.05 4.00 -5.74
CA ALA A 55 6.62 3.90 -5.94
C ALA A 55 5.95 2.93 -4.95
N SER A 56 6.63 1.83 -4.61
CA SER A 56 6.15 0.84 -3.64
C SER A 56 6.09 1.44 -2.23
N GLN A 57 7.11 2.17 -1.82
CA GLN A 57 7.14 2.87 -0.52
C GLN A 57 6.03 3.93 -0.42
N GLU A 58 5.81 4.70 -1.48
CA GLU A 58 4.72 5.69 -1.54
C GLU A 58 3.34 5.05 -1.45
N ALA A 59 3.14 3.92 -2.13
CA ALA A 59 1.89 3.17 -2.05
C ALA A 59 1.66 2.58 -0.66
N ILE A 60 2.72 2.12 0.03
CA ILE A 60 2.64 1.67 1.43
C ILE A 60 2.26 2.83 2.35
N ALA A 61 2.87 3.99 2.19
CA ALA A 61 2.53 5.18 2.97
C ALA A 61 1.06 5.58 2.76
N THR A 62 0.59 5.52 1.51
CA THR A 62 -0.82 5.78 1.16
C THR A 62 -1.76 4.76 1.81
N ASN A 63 -1.44 3.47 1.75
CA ASN A 63 -2.27 2.42 2.37
C ASN A 63 -2.28 2.51 3.90
N ARG A 64 -1.17 2.94 4.53
CA ARG A 64 -1.14 3.22 5.98
C ARG A 64 -2.10 4.34 6.36
N LYS A 65 -2.07 5.47 5.63
CA LYS A 65 -3.01 6.59 5.83
C LYS A 65 -4.47 6.16 5.63
N LEU A 66 -4.74 5.34 4.61
CA LEU A 66 -6.08 4.77 4.40
C LEU A 66 -6.54 3.97 5.63
N ARG A 67 -5.69 3.10 6.17
CA ARG A 67 -6.01 2.30 7.35
C ARG A 67 -6.21 3.15 8.61
N GLU A 68 -5.44 4.22 8.78
CA GLU A 68 -5.61 5.18 9.88
C GLU A 68 -6.98 5.87 9.82
N ILE A 69 -7.38 6.32 8.63
CA ILE A 69 -8.71 6.90 8.41
C ILE A 69 -9.81 5.87 8.69
N LEU A 70 -9.67 4.64 8.20
CA LEU A 70 -10.67 3.58 8.48
C LEU A 70 -10.79 3.26 9.98
N ARG A 71 -9.67 3.31 10.73
CA ARG A 71 -9.66 3.13 12.18
C ARG A 71 -10.31 4.29 12.94
N SER A 72 -10.16 5.53 12.48
CA SER A 72 -10.76 6.69 13.14
C SER A 72 -12.27 6.82 12.89
N GLN A 73 -12.79 6.12 11.88
CA GLN A 73 -14.21 6.05 11.53
C GLN A 73 -14.95 4.87 12.16
N SER A 74 -14.25 4.04 12.94
CA SER A 74 -14.79 2.87 13.64
C SER A 74 -15.45 3.25 14.97
#